data_AF-F6L7G4-F1
#
_entry.id   AF-F6L7G4-F1
#
_cell.length_a   1.000
_cell.length_b   1.000
_cell.length_c   1.000
_cell.angle_alpha   90.00
_cell.angle_beta   90.00
_cell.angle_gamma   90.00
#
_symmetry.space_group_name_H-M   'P 1'
#
loop_
_entity.id
_entity.type
_entity.pdbx_description
1 polymer ?
#
loop_
_entity_poly.entity_id
_entity_poly.type
_entity_poly.pdbx_seq_one_letter_code
_entity_poly.pdbx_strand_id
1 'polypeptide(L)'
;PWQRARAAKIFEQTKDLKPWFGIEQEYTMLTTDNWPLGWPAEGYPAPQGPYYCGAGATQAVGREIADAHANACLYAGLNLSGINAEVMKAQWEYQIGPC
;
A
#
# COMPACT_ATOMS: atom_id res chain seq x y z
N PRO A 1 -17.24 12.48 -7.08
CA PRO A 1 -18.62 12.67 -6.55
C PRO A 1 -19.63 11.63 -7.05
N TRP A 2 -19.76 11.44 -8.37
CA TRP A 2 -20.78 10.56 -8.97
C TRP A 2 -20.57 9.07 -8.68
N GLN A 3 -19.33 8.59 -8.66
CA GLN A 3 -19.00 7.18 -8.39
C GLN A 3 -19.41 6.77 -6.96
N ARG A 4 -19.05 7.56 -5.94
CA ARG A 4 -19.48 7.35 -4.55
C ARG A 4 -21.00 7.36 -4.41
N ALA A 5 -21.70 8.31 -5.02
CA ALA A 5 -23.16 8.40 -4.95
C ALA A 5 -23.85 7.20 -5.59
N ARG A 6 -23.30 6.67 -6.70
CA ARG A 6 -23.78 5.44 -7.33
C ARG A 6 -23.56 4.21 -6.44
N ALA A 7 -22.36 4.07 -5.86
CA ALA A 7 -22.04 2.96 -4.95
C ALA A 7 -22.94 2.98 -3.71
N ALA A 8 -23.20 4.16 -3.13
CA ALA A 8 -24.08 4.30 -1.96
C ALA A 8 -25.51 3.78 -2.22
N LYS A 9 -26.06 4.04 -3.41
CA LYS A 9 -27.38 3.50 -3.80
C LYS A 9 -27.38 1.97 -3.85
N ILE A 10 -26.30 1.38 -4.35
CA ILE A 10 -26.16 -0.09 -4.43
C ILE A 10 -26.04 -0.67 -3.03
N PHE A 11 -25.17 -0.12 -2.17
CA PHE A 11 -25.00 -0.62 -0.80
C PHE A 11 -26.25 -0.48 0.07
N GLU A 12 -27.06 0.57 -0.12
CA GLU A 12 -28.36 0.68 0.56
C GLU A 12 -29.34 -0.41 0.10
N GLN A 13 -29.36 -0.71 -1.20
CA GLN A 13 -30.21 -1.76 -1.79
C GLN A 13 -29.78 -3.17 -1.37
N THR A 14 -28.52 -3.36 -0.99
CA THR A 14 -27.96 -4.68 -0.63
C THR A 14 -27.57 -4.78 0.85
N LYS A 15 -28.04 -3.86 1.70
CA LYS A 15 -27.61 -3.76 3.11
C LYS A 15 -27.81 -5.03 3.93
N ASP A 16 -28.83 -5.82 3.63
CA ASP A 16 -29.15 -7.06 4.35
C ASP A 16 -28.08 -8.15 4.13
N LEU A 17 -27.32 -8.06 3.03
CA LEU A 17 -26.21 -8.99 2.73
C LEU A 17 -24.97 -8.72 3.60
N LYS A 18 -24.86 -7.54 4.20
CA LYS A 18 -23.70 -7.09 5.02
C LYS A 18 -22.37 -7.39 4.31
N PRO A 19 -22.16 -6.91 3.07
CA PRO A 19 -20.95 -7.22 2.32
C PRO A 19 -19.72 -6.64 3.01
N TRP A 20 -18.62 -7.38 3.00
CA TRP A 20 -17.32 -6.94 3.49
C TRP A 20 -16.34 -6.80 2.35
N PHE A 21 -15.50 -5.76 2.42
CA PHE A 21 -14.42 -5.54 1.48
C PHE A 21 -13.08 -5.41 2.20
N GLY A 22 -12.08 -6.06 1.63
CA GLY A 22 -10.67 -5.80 1.89
C GLY A 22 -10.03 -5.30 0.60
N ILE A 23 -9.29 -4.20 0.67
CA ILE A 23 -8.56 -3.66 -0.48
C ILE A 23 -7.08 -3.64 -0.14
N GLU A 24 -6.29 -4.22 -1.04
CA GLU A 24 -4.83 -4.28 -1.00
C GLU A 24 -4.32 -3.21 -1.95
N GLN A 25 -3.71 -2.14 -1.41
CA GLN A 25 -3.23 -1.01 -2.19
C GLN A 25 -1.71 -1.06 -2.31
N GLU A 26 -1.23 -1.51 -3.47
CA GLU A 26 0.17 -1.40 -3.85
C GLU A 26 0.53 0.04 -4.25
N TYR A 27 1.76 0.46 -3.97
CA TYR A 27 2.30 1.74 -4.39
C TYR A 27 3.83 1.69 -4.48
N THR A 28 4.40 2.54 -5.33
CA THR A 28 5.85 2.67 -5.50
C THR A 28 6.31 4.05 -5.03
N MET A 29 7.31 4.07 -4.14
CA MET A 29 7.90 5.33 -3.67
C MET A 29 8.87 5.87 -4.72
N LEU A 30 8.67 7.14 -5.07
CA LEU A 30 9.54 7.87 -5.98
C LEU A 30 10.25 9.02 -5.25
N THR A 31 11.46 9.35 -5.67
CA THR A 31 12.14 10.60 -5.38
C THR A 31 11.46 11.76 -6.09
N THR A 32 11.81 12.99 -5.73
CA THR A 32 11.15 14.21 -6.25
C THR A 32 11.34 14.45 -7.75
N ASP A 33 12.28 13.77 -8.37
CA ASP A 33 12.54 13.74 -9.82
C ASP A 33 11.82 12.56 -10.52
N ASN A 34 10.86 11.91 -9.86
CA ASN A 34 10.09 10.76 -10.35
C ASN A 34 10.92 9.50 -10.60
N TRP A 35 12.03 9.32 -9.90
CA TRP A 35 12.85 8.11 -9.95
C TRP A 35 12.52 7.15 -8.78
N PRO A 36 12.53 5.82 -8.94
CA PRO A 36 12.20 4.93 -7.82
C PRO A 36 13.20 5.05 -6.66
N LEU A 37 12.67 5.12 -5.43
CA LEU A 37 13.49 5.35 -4.25
C LEU A 37 14.55 4.25 -4.05
N GLY A 38 15.80 4.63 -3.82
CA GLY A 38 16.91 3.69 -3.58
C GLY A 38 17.31 2.83 -4.79
N TRP A 39 16.81 3.13 -5.99
CA TRP A 39 17.38 2.62 -7.23
C TRP A 39 18.71 3.31 -7.53
N PRO A 40 19.62 2.66 -8.30
CA PRO A 40 20.81 3.35 -8.79
C PRO A 40 20.41 4.57 -9.65
N ALA A 41 21.23 5.62 -9.66
CA ALA A 41 20.95 6.86 -10.40
C ALA A 41 20.70 6.61 -11.89
N GLU A 42 21.37 5.62 -12.45
CA GLU A 42 21.12 5.11 -13.79
C GLU A 42 21.05 3.57 -13.75
N GLY A 43 20.12 2.99 -14.50
CA GLY A 43 19.97 1.53 -14.61
C GLY A 43 18.96 0.93 -13.63
N TYR A 44 19.21 -0.31 -13.22
CA TYR A 44 18.28 -1.14 -12.45
C TYR A 44 18.96 -1.68 -11.18
N PRO A 45 18.21 -1.91 -10.09
CA PRO A 45 18.73 -2.64 -8.95
C PRO A 45 19.00 -4.12 -9.31
N ALA A 46 19.49 -4.90 -8.36
CA ALA A 46 19.60 -6.35 -8.54
C ALA A 46 18.23 -6.96 -8.92
N PRO A 47 18.19 -8.11 -9.61
CA PRO A 47 16.93 -8.77 -9.97
C PRO A 47 15.98 -8.95 -8.78
N GLN A 48 14.68 -9.00 -9.08
CA GLN A 48 13.65 -9.28 -8.07
C GLN A 48 13.91 -10.61 -7.36
N GLY A 49 13.51 -10.68 -6.08
CA GLY A 49 13.78 -11.83 -5.21
C GLY A 49 14.02 -11.42 -3.76
N PRO A 50 14.99 -10.53 -3.46
CA PRO A 50 15.31 -10.17 -2.08
C PRO A 50 14.39 -9.09 -1.48
N TYR A 51 13.48 -8.51 -2.26
CA TYR A 51 12.70 -7.32 -1.86
C TYR A 51 11.37 -7.66 -1.16
N TYR A 52 10.63 -8.65 -1.67
CA TYR A 52 9.35 -9.06 -1.09
C TYR A 52 9.52 -9.50 0.36
N CYS A 53 8.78 -8.85 1.27
CA CYS A 53 8.92 -9.05 2.72
C CYS A 53 10.38 -8.97 3.23
N GLY A 54 11.26 -8.28 2.50
CA GLY A 54 12.67 -8.20 2.80
C GLY A 54 12.96 -7.42 4.07
N ALA A 55 14.08 -7.74 4.72
CA ALA A 55 14.61 -7.01 5.86
C ALA A 55 16.08 -6.66 5.60
N GLY A 56 16.46 -5.42 5.90
CA GLY A 56 17.80 -4.88 5.63
C GLY A 56 17.75 -3.60 4.81
N ALA A 57 18.78 -2.77 4.96
CA ALA A 57 18.81 -1.43 4.40
C ALA A 57 18.77 -1.40 2.85
N THR A 58 19.23 -2.47 2.19
CA THR A 58 19.25 -2.54 0.72
C THR A 58 18.02 -3.23 0.14
N GLN A 59 17.27 -3.98 0.96
CA GLN A 59 16.08 -4.72 0.59
C GLN A 59 14.79 -3.95 0.88
N ALA A 60 14.66 -3.36 2.07
CA ALA A 60 13.45 -2.71 2.58
C ALA A 60 13.54 -1.18 2.52
N VAL A 61 13.72 -0.64 1.31
CA VAL A 61 13.84 0.80 1.10
C VAL A 61 12.51 1.52 1.38
N GLY A 62 12.54 2.60 2.17
CA GLY A 62 11.35 3.40 2.48
C GLY A 62 10.53 2.89 3.67
N ARG A 63 11.07 1.95 4.46
CA ARG A 63 10.38 1.37 5.62
C ARG A 63 9.90 2.43 6.61
N GLU A 64 10.68 3.50 6.86
CA GLU A 64 10.23 4.56 7.77
C GLU A 64 8.91 5.22 7.34
N ILE A 65 8.67 5.35 6.03
CA ILE A 65 7.44 5.94 5.49
C ILE A 65 6.29 4.95 5.61
N ALA A 66 6.52 3.68 5.26
CA ALA A 66 5.51 2.62 5.35
C ALA A 66 5.05 2.42 6.81
N ASP A 67 5.98 2.37 7.76
CA ASP A 67 5.69 2.20 9.19
C ASP A 67 4.99 3.45 9.77
N ALA A 68 5.44 4.65 9.38
CA ALA A 68 4.78 5.89 9.80
C ALA A 68 3.34 5.99 9.25
N HIS A 69 3.12 5.61 8.00
CA HIS A 69 1.79 5.52 7.39
C HIS A 69 0.90 4.52 8.12
N ALA A 70 1.39 3.32 8.42
CA ALA A 70 0.65 2.31 9.17
C ALA A 70 0.19 2.84 10.54
N ASN A 71 1.12 3.46 11.29
CA ASN A 71 0.80 4.08 12.58
C ASN A 71 -0.22 5.22 12.43
N ALA A 72 -0.13 6.03 11.38
CA ALA A 72 -1.08 7.10 11.11
C ALA A 72 -2.49 6.56 10.78
N CYS A 73 -2.58 5.48 9.99
CA CYS A 73 -3.86 4.81 9.69
C CYS A 73 -4.53 4.28 10.96
N LEU A 74 -3.76 3.60 11.82
CA LEU A 74 -4.26 3.08 13.09
C LEU A 74 -4.70 4.21 14.02
N TYR A 75 -3.90 5.28 14.13
CA TYR A 75 -4.25 6.46 14.93
C TYR A 75 -5.52 7.15 14.42
N ALA A 76 -5.72 7.22 13.10
CA ALA A 76 -6.92 7.78 12.49
C ALA A 76 -8.17 6.89 12.62
N GLY A 77 -8.04 5.67 13.16
CA GLY A 77 -9.14 4.72 13.30
C GLY A 77 -9.55 4.02 12.00
N LEU A 78 -8.64 3.93 11.02
CA LEU A 78 -8.86 3.12 9.83
C LEU A 78 -8.68 1.63 10.16
N ASN A 79 -9.45 0.77 9.49
CA ASN A 79 -9.35 -0.69 9.62
C ASN A 79 -8.12 -1.23 8.85
N LEU A 80 -6.92 -0.79 9.22
CA LEU A 80 -5.67 -1.32 8.66
C LEU A 80 -5.46 -2.75 9.15
N SER A 81 -5.34 -3.70 8.23
CA SER A 81 -5.09 -5.12 8.53
C SER A 81 -3.63 -5.52 8.36
N GLY A 82 -2.85 -4.78 7.57
CA GLY A 82 -1.44 -5.07 7.38
C GLY A 82 -0.70 -4.10 6.46
N ILE A 83 0.61 -4.32 6.38
CA ILE A 83 1.53 -3.74 5.40
C ILE A 83 2.60 -4.77 5.02
N ASN A 84 3.12 -4.71 3.80
CA ASN A 84 4.31 -5.48 3.38
C ASN A 84 5.15 -4.71 2.35
N ALA A 85 6.43 -5.06 2.30
CA ALA A 85 7.28 -4.70 1.16
C ALA A 85 6.93 -5.61 -0.02
N GLU A 86 6.77 -5.03 -1.20
CA GLU A 86 6.36 -5.74 -2.41
C GLU A 86 7.55 -6.27 -3.22
N VAL A 87 7.25 -6.97 -4.33
CA VAL A 87 8.25 -7.63 -5.16
C VAL A 87 9.26 -6.66 -5.80
N MET A 88 8.82 -5.46 -6.20
CA MET A 88 9.71 -4.44 -6.76
C MET A 88 10.40 -3.64 -5.64
N LYS A 89 11.70 -3.36 -5.81
CA LYS A 89 12.43 -2.49 -4.88
C LYS A 89 11.75 -1.10 -4.79
N ALA A 90 11.51 -0.63 -3.57
CA ALA A 90 10.74 0.58 -3.22
C ALA A 90 9.23 0.52 -3.48
N GLN A 91 8.69 -0.66 -3.78
CA GLN A 91 7.26 -0.91 -3.80
C GLN A 91 6.81 -1.46 -2.44
N TRP A 92 5.63 -1.02 -2.01
CA TRP A 92 5.00 -1.39 -0.76
C TRP A 92 3.51 -1.59 -0.97
N GLU A 93 2.88 -2.28 -0.03
CA GLU A 93 1.45 -2.49 0.02
C GLU A 93 0.92 -2.20 1.42
N TYR A 94 -0.32 -1.72 1.51
CA TYR A 94 -1.10 -1.72 2.72
C TYR A 94 -2.50 -2.26 2.46
N GLN A 95 -3.09 -2.91 3.47
CA GLN A 95 -4.41 -3.52 3.36
C GLN A 95 -5.42 -2.82 4.29
N ILE A 96 -6.56 -2.40 3.75
CA ILE A 96 -7.68 -1.84 4.53
C ILE A 96 -8.86 -2.81 4.44
N GLY A 97 -9.32 -3.26 5.60
CA GLY A 97 -10.51 -4.08 5.75
C GLY A 97 -10.37 -5.14 6.84
N PRO A 98 -11.45 -5.89 7.11
CA PRO A 98 -12.76 -5.77 6.48
C PRO A 98 -13.47 -4.46 6.84
N CYS A 99 -14.15 -3.87 5.87
CA CYS A 99 -15.04 -2.71 5.99
C CYS A 99 -16.39 -2.99 5.32
#